data_AF-A0A4V3MU50-F1
#
_entry.id   AF-A0A4V3MU50-F1
#
_cell.length_a   1.000
_cell.length_b   1.000
_cell.length_c   1.000
_cell.angle_alpha   90.00
_cell.angle_beta   90.00
_cell.angle_gamma   90.00
#
_symmetry.space_group_name_H-M   'P 1'
#
loop_
_entity.id
_entity.type
_entity.pdbx_description
1 polymer ?
#
loop_
_entity_poly.entity_id
_entity_poly.type
_entity_poly.pdbx_seq_one_letter_code
_entity_poly.pdbx_strand_id
1 'polypeptide(L)'
;GAVAEEIAPALKKGAILTDVGSTKASVIAQMQPHVPEGVHFIPGHPLAGTEKSGPDAGFADLFDNRWCIFTPVPGTDPAALETLSEFWRRCGSNIDTMDPQHHDMTLAIVS
;
A
#
# COMPACT_ATOMS: atom_id res chain seq x y z
N GLY A 1 -8.83 -10.67 -6.45
CA GLY A 1 -8.59 -11.06 -5.05
C GLY A 1 -9.92 -10.93 -4.35
N ALA A 2 -10.35 -11.94 -3.58
CA ALA A 2 -11.73 -12.05 -3.12
C ALA A 2 -12.24 -10.79 -2.39
N VAL A 3 -11.43 -10.20 -1.50
CA VAL A 3 -11.81 -8.97 -0.78
C VAL A 3 -11.96 -7.78 -1.72
N ALA A 4 -11.05 -7.60 -2.69
CA ALA A 4 -11.12 -6.50 -3.66
C ALA A 4 -12.39 -6.60 -4.52
N GLU A 5 -12.78 -7.82 -4.89
CA GLU A 5 -14.03 -8.10 -5.61
C GLU A 5 -15.26 -7.78 -4.75
N GLU A 6 -15.25 -8.20 -3.49
CA GLU A 6 -16.37 -7.99 -2.55
C GLU A 6 -16.61 -6.51 -2.24
N ILE A 7 -15.53 -5.73 -2.04
CA ILE A 7 -15.66 -4.30 -1.71
C ILE A 7 -15.91 -3.43 -2.94
N ALA A 8 -15.60 -3.89 -4.15
CA ALA A 8 -15.66 -3.09 -5.38
C ALA A 8 -16.98 -2.32 -5.56
N PRO A 9 -18.18 -2.90 -5.34
CA PRO A 9 -19.44 -2.18 -5.51
C PRO A 9 -19.66 -1.04 -4.49
N ALA A 10 -18.94 -1.04 -3.37
CA ALA A 10 -19.06 -0.05 -2.30
C ALA A 10 -18.04 1.10 -2.43
N LEU A 11 -17.06 0.98 -3.32
CA LEU A 11 -16.03 2.01 -3.51
C LEU A 11 -16.60 3.19 -4.31
N LYS A 12 -16.55 4.39 -3.70
CA LYS A 12 -16.93 5.62 -4.39
C LYS A 12 -15.88 6.03 -5.42
N LYS A 13 -16.31 6.73 -6.47
CA LYS A 13 -15.39 7.43 -7.40
C LYS A 13 -14.49 8.42 -6.63
N GLY A 14 -13.21 8.43 -6.96
CA GLY A 14 -12.18 9.21 -6.28
C GLY A 14 -11.68 8.61 -4.97
N ALA A 15 -12.15 7.42 -4.57
CA ALA A 15 -11.58 6.73 -3.41
C ALA A 15 -10.12 6.34 -3.67
N ILE A 16 -9.30 6.41 -2.63
CA ILE A 16 -7.96 5.82 -2.61
C ILE A 16 -8.09 4.41 -2.03
N LEU A 17 -7.64 3.41 -2.79
CA LEU A 17 -7.51 2.02 -2.36
C LEU A 17 -6.03 1.70 -2.22
N THR A 18 -5.61 1.15 -1.08
CA THR A 18 -4.22 0.75 -0.82
C THR A 18 -4.18 -0.57 -0.06
N ASP A 19 -2.99 -1.14 0.09
CA ASP A 19 -2.71 -2.36 0.84
C ASP A 19 -1.49 -2.17 1.74
N VAL A 20 -1.16 -3.21 2.51
CA VAL A 20 0.02 -3.26 3.38
C VAL A 20 0.80 -4.57 3.25
N GLY A 21 0.56 -5.35 2.18
CA GLY A 21 1.17 -6.66 1.97
C GLY A 21 2.69 -6.54 1.76
N SER A 22 3.45 -7.62 1.95
CA SER A 22 4.91 -7.56 1.79
C SER A 22 5.41 -7.81 0.36
N THR A 23 4.54 -8.29 -0.54
CA THR A 23 4.86 -8.50 -1.97
C THR A 23 3.91 -7.69 -2.83
N LYS A 24 4.44 -6.96 -3.82
CA LYS A 24 3.70 -5.97 -4.59
C LYS A 24 3.20 -6.52 -5.91
N ALA A 25 4.01 -7.29 -6.65
CA ALA A 25 3.58 -7.84 -7.92
C ALA A 25 2.35 -8.75 -7.77
N SER A 26 2.36 -9.60 -6.74
CA SER A 26 1.23 -10.51 -6.43
C SER A 26 -0.04 -9.75 -6.04
N VAL A 27 0.07 -8.77 -5.15
CA VAL A 27 -1.07 -7.96 -4.71
C VAL A 27 -1.68 -7.20 -5.89
N ILE A 28 -0.86 -6.57 -6.72
CA ILE A 28 -1.32 -5.83 -7.91
C ILE A 28 -2.06 -6.78 -8.85
N ALA A 29 -1.48 -7.92 -9.19
CA ALA A 29 -2.09 -8.89 -10.10
C ALA A 29 -3.46 -9.38 -9.59
N GLN A 30 -3.62 -9.53 -8.28
CA GLN A 30 -4.86 -9.98 -7.68
C GLN A 30 -5.89 -8.86 -7.52
N MET A 31 -5.49 -7.63 -7.18
CA MET A 31 -6.44 -6.56 -6.86
C MET A 31 -6.86 -5.77 -8.09
N GLN A 32 -5.91 -5.43 -8.99
CA GLN A 32 -6.13 -4.57 -10.16
C GLN A 32 -7.37 -4.94 -10.99
N PRO A 33 -7.66 -6.22 -11.29
CA PRO A 33 -8.80 -6.60 -12.12
C PRO A 33 -10.17 -6.25 -11.52
N HIS A 34 -10.23 -6.01 -10.21
CA HIS A 34 -11.48 -5.71 -9.49
C HIS A 34 -11.60 -4.24 -9.09
N VAL A 35 -10.59 -3.41 -9.37
CA VAL A 35 -10.63 -1.98 -9.04
C VAL A 35 -11.60 -1.26 -9.98
N PRO A 36 -12.66 -0.63 -9.46
CA PRO A 36 -13.60 0.10 -10.31
C PRO A 36 -12.97 1.32 -11.00
N GLU A 37 -13.53 1.71 -12.13
CA GLU A 37 -13.11 2.93 -12.82
C GLU A 37 -13.24 4.17 -11.91
N GLY A 38 -12.20 5.00 -11.90
CA GLY A 38 -12.16 6.21 -11.08
C GLY A 38 -11.83 5.99 -9.61
N VAL A 39 -11.51 4.76 -9.19
CA VAL A 39 -10.84 4.50 -7.90
C VAL A 39 -9.33 4.54 -8.11
N HIS A 40 -8.61 5.24 -7.24
CA HIS A 40 -7.16 5.35 -7.28
C HIS A 40 -6.54 4.20 -6.47
N PHE A 41 -6.12 3.14 -7.15
CA PHE A 41 -5.40 2.04 -6.51
C PHE A 41 -3.90 2.34 -6.43
N ILE A 42 -3.38 2.39 -5.21
CA ILE A 42 -1.99 2.74 -4.88
C ILE A 42 -1.45 1.68 -3.92
N PRO A 43 -0.78 0.63 -4.42
CA PRO A 43 -0.21 -0.41 -3.58
C PRO A 43 0.88 0.14 -2.66
N GLY A 44 0.94 -0.36 -1.43
CA GLY A 44 1.81 0.16 -0.37
C GLY A 44 2.43 -0.93 0.48
N HIS A 45 3.60 -0.65 1.06
CA HIS A 45 4.25 -1.52 2.02
C HIS A 45 4.83 -0.66 3.14
N PRO A 46 4.16 -0.56 4.30
CA PRO A 46 4.80 -0.05 5.50
C PRO A 46 5.77 -1.12 6.02
N LEU A 47 7.07 -0.84 5.96
CA LEU A 47 8.15 -1.66 6.53
C LEU A 47 8.20 -1.44 8.04
N ALA A 48 7.13 -1.85 8.70
CA ALA A 48 6.96 -1.80 10.14
C ALA A 48 6.38 -3.13 10.61
N GLY A 49 7.09 -3.80 11.51
CA GLY A 49 6.71 -5.09 12.04
C GLY A 49 7.43 -5.37 13.34
N THR A 50 6.80 -6.16 14.19
CA THR A 50 7.41 -6.74 15.38
C THR A 50 7.28 -8.26 15.30
N GLU A 51 7.97 -9.01 16.14
CA GLU A 51 7.76 -10.46 16.25
C GLU A 51 6.34 -10.86 16.75
N LYS A 52 5.49 -9.88 17.08
CA LYS A 52 4.13 -10.09 17.59
C LYS A 52 3.10 -9.78 16.51
N SER A 53 2.09 -10.64 16.44
CA SER A 53 0.99 -10.56 15.49
C SER A 53 -0.34 -10.28 16.20
N GLY A 54 -1.30 -9.75 15.46
CA GLY A 54 -2.67 -9.48 15.94
C GLY A 54 -2.90 -8.00 16.28
N PRO A 55 -4.16 -7.59 16.45
CA PRO A 55 -4.53 -6.19 16.67
C PRO A 55 -3.91 -5.61 17.95
N ASP A 56 -3.73 -6.44 18.98
CA ASP A 56 -3.12 -6.04 20.26
C ASP A 56 -1.61 -5.75 20.16
N ALA A 57 -0.96 -6.11 19.05
CA ALA A 57 0.44 -5.81 18.79
C ALA A 57 0.64 -4.41 18.18
N GLY A 58 -0.44 -3.69 17.83
CA GLY A 58 -0.38 -2.34 17.32
C GLY A 58 -0.16 -1.29 18.42
N PHE A 59 0.69 -0.30 18.14
CA PHE A 59 0.92 0.85 19.02
C PHE A 59 1.10 2.11 18.18
N ALA A 60 0.87 3.29 18.77
CA ALA A 60 0.78 4.56 18.05
C ALA A 60 2.04 4.87 17.23
N ASP A 61 3.21 4.57 17.80
CA ASP A 61 4.51 4.92 17.22
C ASP A 61 5.09 3.78 16.37
N LEU A 62 4.27 2.80 15.96
CA LEU A 62 4.71 1.61 15.19
C LEU A 62 5.43 1.99 13.90
N PHE A 63 5.03 3.11 13.29
CA PHE A 63 5.48 3.54 11.98
C PHE A 63 6.52 4.68 12.02
N ASP A 64 6.90 5.13 13.22
CA ASP A 64 7.84 6.22 13.42
C ASP A 64 9.23 5.87 12.86
N ASN A 65 9.74 6.75 11.99
CA ASN A 65 11.02 6.59 11.30
C ASN A 65 11.13 5.24 10.55
N ARG A 66 9.99 4.65 10.17
CA ARG A 66 9.91 3.48 9.30
C ARG A 66 9.62 3.91 7.88
N TRP A 67 9.96 3.06 6.91
CA TRP A 67 9.68 3.35 5.51
C TRP A 67 8.29 2.84 5.13
N CYS A 68 7.52 3.64 4.42
CA CYS A 68 6.37 3.18 3.65
C CYS A 68 6.72 3.34 2.17
N ILE A 69 6.80 2.22 1.45
CA ILE A 69 7.14 2.19 0.03
C ILE A 69 5.85 2.02 -0.77
N PHE A 70 5.56 2.97 -1.65
CA PHE A 70 4.49 2.81 -2.64
C PHE A 70 5.03 2.23 -3.93
N THR A 71 4.19 1.49 -4.63
CA THR A 71 4.50 1.03 -5.99
C THR A 71 3.43 1.50 -6.97
N PRO A 72 3.48 2.77 -7.40
CA PRO A 72 2.48 3.35 -8.30
C PRO A 72 2.34 2.53 -9.59
N VAL A 73 1.11 2.21 -9.97
CA VAL A 73 0.78 1.52 -11.23
C VAL A 73 0.60 2.53 -12.38
N PRO A 74 0.69 2.12 -13.66
CA PRO A 74 0.43 3.01 -14.77
C PRO A 74 -0.93 3.72 -14.65
N GLY A 75 -0.95 5.04 -14.78
CA GLY A 75 -2.16 5.85 -14.60
C GLY A 75 -2.48 6.24 -13.15
N THR A 76 -1.59 5.97 -12.20
CA THR A 76 -1.73 6.49 -10.82
C THR A 76 -1.83 8.01 -10.83
N ASP A 77 -2.84 8.53 -10.14
CA ASP A 77 -3.03 9.97 -9.96
C ASP A 77 -1.99 10.53 -8.97
N PRO A 78 -1.14 11.49 -9.37
CA PRO A 78 -0.14 12.08 -8.49
C PRO A 78 -0.73 12.75 -7.24
N ALA A 79 -1.92 13.34 -7.33
CA ALA A 79 -2.57 14.00 -6.20
C ALA A 79 -3.09 12.97 -5.19
N ALA A 80 -3.61 11.84 -5.66
CA ALA A 80 -4.00 10.73 -4.80
C ALA A 80 -2.79 10.09 -4.11
N LEU A 81 -1.68 9.92 -4.84
CA LEU A 81 -0.42 9.42 -4.27
C LEU A 81 0.12 10.36 -3.19
N GLU A 82 0.13 11.66 -3.43
CA GLU A 82 0.60 12.63 -2.43
C GLU A 82 -0.33 12.69 -1.22
N THR A 83 -1.65 12.58 -1.41
CA THR A 83 -2.62 12.49 -0.31
C THR A 83 -2.34 11.29 0.59
N LEU A 84 -2.08 10.12 0.00
CA LEU A 84 -1.73 8.92 0.75
C LEU A 84 -0.33 9.02 1.38
N SER A 85 0.62 9.66 0.70
CA SER A 85 1.97 9.90 1.23
C SER A 85 1.92 10.78 2.47
N GLU A 86 1.14 11.87 2.44
CA GLU A 86 0.94 12.75 3.58
C GLU A 86 0.27 12.03 4.76
N PHE A 87 -0.67 11.11 4.50
CA PHE A 87 -1.24 10.25 5.53
C PHE A 87 -0.15 9.44 6.26
N TRP A 88 0.73 8.77 5.52
CA TRP A 88 1.81 7.97 6.11
C TRP A 88 2.92 8.81 6.76
N ARG A 89 3.24 10.00 6.23
CA ARG A 89 4.15 10.95 6.90
C ARG A 89 3.61 11.40 8.24
N ARG A 90 2.29 11.60 8.37
CA ARG A 90 1.63 11.92 9.65
C ARG A 90 1.61 10.76 10.63
N CYS A 91 1.73 9.53 10.14
CA CYS A 91 2.01 8.34 10.96
C CYS A 91 3.49 8.19 11.33
N GLY A 92 4.36 9.16 10.97
CA GLY A 92 5.79 9.13 11.29
C GLY A 92 6.67 8.43 10.27
N SER A 93 6.11 7.94 9.16
CA SER A 93 6.87 7.20 8.14
C SER A 93 7.63 8.11 7.18
N ASN A 94 8.80 7.62 6.74
CA ASN A 94 9.50 8.08 5.55
C ASN A 94 8.84 7.44 4.30
N ILE A 95 8.73 8.19 3.21
CA ILE A 95 8.08 7.71 1.98
C ILE A 95 9.10 7.50 0.87
N ASP A 96 8.99 6.37 0.18
CA ASP A 96 9.68 6.13 -1.09
C ASP A 96 8.74 5.50 -2.12
N THR A 97 9.14 5.53 -3.39
CA THR A 97 8.40 4.91 -4.49
C THR A 97 9.31 4.01 -5.31
N MET A 98 8.82 2.81 -5.65
CA MET A 98 9.56 1.85 -6.46
C MET A 98 8.68 1.19 -7.51
N ASP A 99 9.30 0.63 -8.54
CA ASP A 99 8.64 -0.33 -9.42
C ASP A 99 8.28 -1.61 -8.62
N PRO A 100 7.12 -2.25 -8.87
CA PRO A 100 6.71 -3.44 -8.12
C PRO A 100 7.72 -4.60 -8.17
N GLN A 101 8.34 -4.85 -9.32
CA GLN A 101 9.32 -5.93 -9.47
C GLN A 101 10.63 -5.55 -8.77
N HIS A 102 11.05 -4.29 -8.86
CA HIS A 102 12.20 -3.79 -8.12
C HIS A 102 12.01 -3.87 -6.60
N HIS A 103 10.82 -3.50 -6.10
CA HIS A 103 10.44 -3.65 -4.70
C HIS A 103 10.58 -5.12 -4.26
N ASP A 104 9.93 -6.04 -4.96
CA ASP A 104 9.91 -7.46 -4.56
C ASP A 104 11.31 -8.08 -4.59
N MET A 105 12.14 -7.73 -5.58
CA MET A 105 13.53 -8.16 -5.64
C MET A 105 14.36 -7.60 -4.48
N THR A 106 14.21 -6.31 -4.17
CA THR A 106 14.98 -5.63 -3.12
C THR A 106 14.63 -6.23 -1.75
N LEU A 107 13.35 -6.36 -1.45
CA LEU A 107 12.84 -6.87 -0.18
C LEU A 107 13.14 -8.35 0.01
N ALA A 108 13.19 -9.15 -1.06
CA ALA A 108 13.60 -10.56 -0.98
C ALA A 108 15.07 -10.75 -0.56
N ILE A 109 15.94 -9.74 -0.73
CA ILE A 109 17.36 -9.81 -0.38
C ILE A 109 17.60 -9.35 1.07
N VAL A 110 16.83 -8.38 1.54
CA VAL A 110 17.13 -7.65 2.79
C VAL A 110 16.17 -7.93 3.95
N SER A 111 15.10 -8.70 3.72
CA SER A 111 14.03 -8.98 4.69
C SER A 111 14.00 -10.42 5.20
#